data_AF-A0A3G8ZT07-F1
#
_entry.id   AF-A0A3G8ZT07-F1
#
_cell.length_a   1.000
_cell.length_b   1.000
_cell.length_c   1.000
_cell.angle_alpha   90.00
_cell.angle_beta   90.00
_cell.angle_gamma   90.00
#
_symmetry.space_group_name_H-M   'P 1'
#
loop_
_entity.id
_entity.type
_entity.pdbx_description
1 polymer ?
#
loop_
_entity_poly.entity_id
_entity_poly.type
_entity_poly.pdbx_seq_one_letter_code
_entity_poly.pdbx_strand_id
1 'polypeptide(L)'
;MTNQRRWGITVLIAALVGLATISVVGHALRPVPGTASAVSPPGPPSVGDCLSTPDFAEGIAFSESTAGPIRVTQVLPLAPCSGPRFGEVFELLPVLTGADRQRAVCSGLDAFAGRSPAVPGQEWSPASAVSVVATGPNDRQFAAGQRWVACVITAALRGQWDGPSRQHFPAIPSAFAACFGRVGPLRFAPLVDCNSPHRMEVLGRMPIIHTGQTQKDLDTTCQRWASKVTLMPEVTAGGLLSVRALVIDPQDSQEVIDPASLAEGEKTFAMCIGFPSAEDRMLVGPLASLGSAPVPIG
;
A
#
# COMPACT_ATOMS: atom_id res chain seq x y z
N MET A 1 5.64 -34.57 -48.91
CA MET A 1 5.22 -33.41 -48.07
C MET A 1 6.35 -32.39 -47.79
N THR A 2 7.56 -32.54 -48.33
CA THR A 2 8.71 -31.63 -48.11
C THR A 2 8.75 -30.40 -49.02
N ASN A 3 8.13 -30.44 -50.20
CA ASN A 3 8.17 -29.31 -51.15
C ASN A 3 7.25 -28.14 -50.75
N GLN A 4 6.05 -28.37 -50.21
CA GLN A 4 5.13 -27.29 -49.82
C GLN A 4 5.72 -26.38 -48.72
N ARG A 5 6.46 -26.94 -47.76
CA ARG A 5 7.12 -26.16 -46.69
C ARG A 5 8.21 -25.24 -47.24
N ARG A 6 8.95 -25.67 -48.27
CA ARG A 6 10.01 -24.86 -48.90
C ARG A 6 9.43 -23.67 -49.64
N TRP A 7 8.37 -23.89 -50.42
CA TRP A 7 7.68 -22.81 -51.13
C TRP A 7 7.07 -21.77 -50.16
N GLY A 8 6.48 -22.20 -49.05
CA GLY A 8 5.95 -21.29 -48.03
C GLY A 8 7.03 -20.37 -47.42
N ILE A 9 8.21 -20.92 -47.13
CA ILE A 9 9.36 -20.15 -46.62
C ILE A 9 9.86 -19.16 -47.67
N THR A 10 9.99 -19.58 -48.93
CA THR A 10 10.46 -18.70 -50.01
C THR A 10 9.51 -17.53 -50.25
N VAL A 11 8.19 -17.78 -50.25
CA VAL A 11 7.19 -16.72 -50.39
C VAL A 11 7.22 -15.76 -49.21
N LEU A 12 7.36 -16.26 -47.97
CA LEU A 12 7.48 -15.41 -46.78
C LEU A 12 8.74 -14.51 -46.84
N ILE A 13 9.88 -15.08 -47.22
CA ILE A 13 11.13 -14.33 -47.38
C ILE A 13 10.97 -13.26 -48.47
N ALA A 14 10.40 -13.61 -49.63
CA ALA A 14 10.18 -12.66 -50.71
C ALA A 14 9.23 -11.52 -50.30
N ALA A 15 8.18 -11.83 -49.53
CA ALA A 15 7.25 -10.83 -49.01
C ALA A 15 7.93 -9.90 -47.98
N LEU A 16 8.73 -10.45 -47.06
CA LEU A 16 9.48 -9.65 -46.09
C LEU A 16 10.52 -8.74 -46.77
N VAL A 17 11.25 -9.27 -47.76
CA VAL A 17 12.20 -8.48 -48.55
C VAL A 17 11.47 -7.39 -49.34
N GLY A 18 10.33 -7.70 -49.97
CA GLY A 18 9.52 -6.70 -50.67
C GLY A 18 8.98 -5.59 -49.77
N LEU A 19 8.53 -5.92 -48.57
CA LEU A 19 8.07 -4.92 -47.59
C LEU A 19 9.23 -4.04 -47.10
N ALA A 20 10.41 -4.63 -46.88
CA ALA A 20 11.61 -3.90 -46.48
C ALA A 20 12.06 -2.92 -47.59
N THR A 21 12.08 -3.36 -48.86
CA THR A 21 12.48 -2.51 -49.98
C THR A 21 11.52 -1.35 -50.22
N ILE A 22 10.20 -1.60 -50.18
CA ILE A 22 9.19 -0.54 -50.30
C ILE A 22 9.36 0.51 -49.19
N SER A 23 9.61 0.08 -47.95
CA SER A 23 9.80 0.99 -46.82
C SER A 23 11.07 1.86 -46.97
N VAL A 24 12.16 1.27 -47.44
CA VAL A 24 13.43 1.98 -47.66
C VAL A 24 13.30 3.00 -48.80
N VAL A 25 12.71 2.61 -49.93
CA VAL A 25 12.54 3.49 -51.09
C VAL A 25 11.55 4.63 -50.79
N GLY A 26 10.46 4.33 -50.07
CA GLY A 26 9.49 5.34 -49.65
C GLY A 26 10.10 6.43 -48.77
N HIS A 27 10.98 6.06 -47.83
CA HIS A 27 11.70 7.02 -47.00
C HIS A 27 12.79 7.79 -47.75
N ALA A 28 13.46 7.16 -48.72
CA ALA A 28 14.47 7.84 -49.53
C ALA A 28 13.87 8.89 -50.49
N LEU A 29 12.69 8.61 -51.07
CA LEU A 29 12.05 9.50 -52.04
C LEU A 29 11.25 10.64 -51.41
N ARG A 30 10.85 10.51 -50.14
CA ARG A 30 10.14 11.53 -49.38
C ARG A 30 10.81 11.69 -48.02
N PRO A 31 12.01 12.30 -47.97
CA PRO A 31 12.65 12.59 -46.69
C PRO A 31 11.69 13.47 -45.89
N VAL A 32 11.27 12.98 -44.73
CA VAL A 32 10.60 13.83 -43.75
C VAL A 32 11.67 14.82 -43.28
N PRO A 33 11.52 16.14 -43.50
CA PRO A 33 12.53 17.10 -43.08
C PRO A 33 12.72 16.99 -41.56
N GLY A 34 13.96 16.67 -41.14
CA GLY A 34 14.34 16.50 -39.74
C GLY A 34 15.42 15.44 -39.57
N THR A 35 16.24 15.58 -38.52
CA THR A 35 17.12 14.51 -38.05
C THR A 35 16.39 13.75 -36.94
N ALA A 36 16.35 12.42 -37.05
CA ALA A 36 15.85 11.60 -35.95
C ALA A 36 16.78 11.82 -34.74
N SER A 37 16.26 12.45 -33.70
CA SER A 37 16.97 12.61 -32.44
C SER A 37 16.41 11.59 -31.44
N ALA A 38 17.29 10.78 -30.86
CA ALA A 38 16.91 9.91 -29.77
C ALA A 38 16.55 10.79 -28.57
N VAL A 39 15.25 10.89 -28.26
CA VAL A 39 14.83 11.53 -27.01
C VAL A 39 15.31 10.65 -25.86
N SER A 40 16.17 11.19 -25.01
CA SER A 40 16.58 10.50 -23.78
C SER A 40 15.33 10.17 -22.96
N PRO A 41 15.14 8.90 -22.53
CA PRO A 41 14.00 8.57 -21.69
C PRO A 41 14.10 9.34 -20.36
N PRO A 42 12.95 9.70 -19.75
CA PRO A 42 12.96 10.39 -18.47
C PRO A 42 13.71 9.56 -17.42
N GLY A 43 14.40 10.24 -16.50
CA GLY A 43 15.13 9.60 -15.40
C GLY A 43 14.22 8.87 -14.41
N PRO A 44 14.79 8.31 -13.33
CA PRO A 44 14.00 7.82 -12.21
C PRO A 44 13.15 8.94 -11.58
N PRO A 45 12.03 8.59 -10.92
CA PRO A 45 11.28 9.54 -10.10
C PRO A 45 12.11 9.97 -8.87
N SER A 46 11.69 11.05 -8.23
CA SER A 46 12.25 11.53 -6.97
C SER A 46 11.42 11.03 -5.77
N VAL A 47 12.06 10.91 -4.60
CA VAL A 47 11.32 10.75 -3.35
C VAL A 47 10.41 11.96 -3.15
N GLY A 48 9.14 11.70 -2.85
CA GLY A 48 8.09 12.71 -2.78
C GLY A 48 7.37 12.96 -4.09
N ASP A 49 7.68 12.28 -5.21
CA ASP A 49 6.82 12.28 -6.40
C ASP A 49 5.51 11.51 -6.12
N CYS A 50 4.42 11.93 -6.76
CA CYS A 50 3.08 11.40 -6.53
C CYS A 50 2.55 10.56 -7.69
N LEU A 51 1.70 9.61 -7.33
CA LEU A 51 0.76 8.98 -8.23
C LEU A 51 -0.53 9.80 -8.25
N SER A 52 -0.88 10.34 -9.42
CA SER A 52 -2.03 11.25 -9.60
C SER A 52 -3.33 10.57 -10.02
N THR A 53 -3.33 9.24 -10.18
CA THR A 53 -4.49 8.45 -10.61
C THR A 53 -4.62 7.19 -9.77
N PRO A 54 -5.83 6.75 -9.38
CA PRO A 54 -6.06 5.57 -8.56
C PRO A 54 -5.89 4.23 -9.32
N ASP A 55 -5.62 4.28 -10.62
CA ASP A 55 -5.54 3.12 -11.50
C ASP A 55 -4.19 2.39 -11.39
N PHE A 56 -3.94 1.83 -10.22
CA PHE A 56 -2.88 0.87 -10.01
C PHE A 56 -3.48 -0.51 -9.69
N ALA A 57 -2.94 -1.57 -10.30
CA ALA A 57 -3.33 -2.92 -9.93
C ALA A 57 -2.88 -3.17 -8.47
N GLU A 58 -3.58 -4.06 -7.77
CA GLU A 58 -3.15 -4.52 -6.45
C GLU A 58 -1.67 -4.91 -6.50
N GLY A 59 -0.93 -4.54 -5.45
CA GLY A 59 0.52 -4.43 -5.43
C GLY A 59 1.24 -5.56 -6.16
N ILE A 60 2.30 -5.19 -6.89
CA ILE A 60 3.11 -6.13 -7.66
C ILE A 60 3.58 -7.25 -6.74
N ALA A 61 3.08 -8.47 -6.99
CA ALA A 61 3.74 -9.66 -6.49
C ALA A 61 5.16 -9.62 -7.04
N PHE A 62 6.15 -9.43 -6.17
CA PHE A 62 7.54 -9.64 -6.57
C PHE A 62 7.63 -11.07 -7.05
N SER A 63 7.72 -11.29 -8.35
CA SER A 63 8.16 -12.57 -8.87
C SER A 63 9.59 -12.71 -8.35
N GLU A 64 9.79 -13.45 -7.26
CA GLU A 64 11.12 -13.74 -6.71
C GLU A 64 11.97 -14.27 -7.85
N SER A 65 12.82 -13.41 -8.41
CA SER A 65 13.66 -13.77 -9.53
C SER A 65 14.88 -14.42 -8.92
N THR A 66 14.95 -15.75 -8.98
CA THR A 66 16.06 -16.54 -8.46
C THR A 66 17.42 -16.17 -9.09
N ALA A 67 17.43 -15.50 -10.25
CA ALA A 67 18.63 -14.88 -10.81
C ALA A 67 18.26 -13.74 -11.79
N GLY A 68 18.36 -12.47 -11.36
CA GLY A 68 18.24 -11.34 -12.28
C GLY A 68 17.80 -10.02 -11.64
N PRO A 69 17.91 -8.90 -12.39
CA PRO A 69 17.37 -7.62 -11.96
C PRO A 69 15.84 -7.73 -11.83
N ILE A 70 15.27 -7.20 -10.74
CA ILE A 70 13.82 -7.08 -10.60
C ILE A 70 13.26 -6.33 -11.82
N ARG A 71 12.26 -6.92 -12.47
CA ARG A 71 11.38 -6.22 -13.40
C ARG A 71 10.02 -6.07 -12.76
N VAL A 72 9.52 -4.85 -12.74
CA VAL A 72 8.15 -4.58 -12.34
C VAL A 72 7.23 -4.91 -13.51
N THR A 73 6.06 -5.48 -13.21
CA THR A 73 5.04 -5.77 -14.23
C THR A 73 4.22 -4.55 -14.59
N GLN A 74 4.19 -3.54 -13.72
CA GLN A 74 3.46 -2.29 -13.91
C GLN A 74 4.39 -1.09 -13.68
N VAL A 75 4.31 -0.12 -14.59
CA VAL A 75 5.01 1.16 -14.47
C VAL A 75 3.99 2.21 -14.06
N LEU A 76 4.15 2.76 -12.88
CA LEU A 76 3.27 3.79 -12.34
C LEU A 76 3.58 5.18 -12.95
N PRO A 77 2.56 5.95 -13.36
CA PRO A 77 2.75 7.33 -13.83
C PRO A 77 3.03 8.26 -12.65
N LEU A 78 4.31 8.38 -12.29
CA LEU A 78 4.76 9.25 -11.20
C LEU A 78 5.19 10.61 -11.75
N ALA A 79 4.87 11.68 -11.01
CA ALA A 79 5.24 13.04 -11.33
C ALA A 79 5.37 13.88 -10.05
N PRO A 80 6.01 15.07 -10.10
CA PRO A 80 5.99 15.99 -8.97
C PRO A 80 4.55 16.23 -8.50
N CYS A 81 4.34 16.15 -7.19
CA CYS A 81 3.00 16.28 -6.62
C CYS A 81 2.39 17.64 -6.93
N SER A 82 1.33 17.63 -7.73
CA SER A 82 0.48 18.78 -7.97
C SER A 82 -0.98 18.30 -7.92
N GLY A 83 -1.70 18.66 -6.86
CA GLY A 83 -3.07 18.22 -6.64
C GLY A 83 -3.21 16.91 -5.84
N PRO A 84 -4.29 16.13 -6.08
CA PRO A 84 -4.62 14.94 -5.30
C PRO A 84 -3.53 13.88 -5.32
N ARG A 85 -3.33 13.20 -4.18
CA ARG A 85 -2.36 12.12 -4.03
C ARG A 85 -3.08 10.79 -3.86
N PHE A 86 -2.77 9.82 -4.71
CA PHE A 86 -3.18 8.42 -4.56
C PHE A 86 -2.01 7.51 -4.18
N GLY A 87 -0.79 8.02 -4.34
CA GLY A 87 0.46 7.35 -4.03
C GLY A 87 1.57 8.38 -3.84
N GLU A 88 2.59 8.06 -3.05
CA GLU A 88 3.79 8.89 -2.89
C GLU A 88 5.05 8.02 -2.85
N VAL A 89 6.08 8.40 -3.62
CA VAL A 89 7.37 7.74 -3.57
C VAL A 89 8.02 8.04 -2.23
N PHE A 90 8.23 7.03 -1.39
CA PHE A 90 8.88 7.21 -0.09
C PHE A 90 10.34 6.73 -0.08
N GLU A 91 10.71 5.89 -1.04
CA GLU A 91 12.04 5.31 -1.14
C GLU A 91 12.38 5.03 -2.62
N LEU A 92 13.62 5.33 -3.02
CA LEU A 92 14.16 5.01 -4.34
C LEU A 92 15.44 4.19 -4.17
N LEU A 93 15.42 2.98 -4.72
CA LEU A 93 16.50 2.01 -4.60
C LEU A 93 17.16 1.76 -5.95
N PRO A 94 18.49 1.50 -5.98
CA PRO A 94 19.09 0.88 -7.15
C PRO A 94 18.49 -0.53 -7.34
N VAL A 95 18.44 -1.03 -8.58
CA VAL A 95 17.93 -2.40 -8.85
C VAL A 95 18.69 -3.43 -8.02
N LEU A 96 17.93 -4.26 -7.33
CA LEU A 96 18.44 -5.33 -6.49
C LEU A 96 18.56 -6.62 -7.31
N THR A 97 19.77 -7.18 -7.32
CA THR A 97 20.12 -8.40 -8.09
C THR A 97 20.25 -9.65 -7.23
N GLY A 98 20.28 -9.51 -5.89
CA GLY A 98 20.39 -10.62 -4.95
C GLY A 98 19.08 -10.87 -4.20
N ALA A 99 18.66 -12.14 -4.10
CA ALA A 99 17.39 -12.55 -3.51
C ALA A 99 17.14 -11.97 -2.10
N ASP A 100 18.16 -11.96 -1.23
CA ASP A 100 18.03 -11.40 0.13
C ASP A 100 17.71 -9.89 0.11
N ARG A 101 18.27 -9.15 -0.86
CA ARG A 101 17.94 -7.74 -1.03
C ARG A 101 16.54 -7.56 -1.61
N GLN A 102 16.11 -8.46 -2.50
CA GLN A 102 14.75 -8.43 -3.06
C GLN A 102 13.68 -8.60 -1.96
N ARG A 103 13.94 -9.42 -0.94
CA ARG A 103 13.04 -9.57 0.22
C ARG A 103 12.93 -8.33 1.10
N ALA A 104 13.94 -7.46 1.08
CA ALA A 104 13.97 -6.21 1.83
C ALA A 104 13.52 -4.99 0.98
N VAL A 105 13.02 -5.20 -0.25
CA VAL A 105 12.54 -4.10 -1.08
C VAL A 105 11.42 -3.36 -0.36
N CYS A 106 11.55 -2.04 -0.29
CA CYS A 106 10.58 -1.16 0.35
C CYS A 106 10.34 -1.40 1.85
N SER A 107 11.31 -2.02 2.54
CA SER A 107 11.25 -2.19 4.01
C SER A 107 11.44 -0.88 4.78
N GLY A 108 11.80 0.22 4.11
CA GLY A 108 12.01 1.53 4.71
C GLY A 108 10.75 2.24 5.20
N LEU A 109 9.56 1.65 5.04
CA LEU A 109 8.28 2.30 5.37
C LEU A 109 8.21 2.75 6.83
N ASP A 110 8.63 1.93 7.79
CA ASP A 110 8.54 2.30 9.21
C ASP A 110 9.45 3.49 9.53
N ALA A 111 10.68 3.50 9.00
CA ALA A 111 11.61 4.62 9.15
C ALA A 111 11.08 5.89 8.48
N PHE A 112 10.51 5.76 7.27
CA PHE A 112 9.86 6.87 6.57
C PHE A 112 8.68 7.43 7.37
N ALA A 113 7.89 6.55 7.98
CA ALA A 113 6.77 6.90 8.83
C ALA A 113 7.16 7.43 10.21
N GLY A 114 8.46 7.52 10.52
CA GLY A 114 8.97 7.93 11.82
C GLY A 114 8.59 6.96 12.94
N ARG A 115 8.29 5.71 12.61
CA ARG A 115 7.93 4.67 13.57
C ARG A 115 9.20 4.03 14.10
N SER A 116 9.33 4.02 15.42
CA SER A 116 10.31 3.15 16.07
C SER A 116 9.92 1.68 15.84
N PRO A 117 10.89 0.76 15.74
CA PRO A 117 10.60 -0.67 15.79
C PRO A 117 9.75 -0.95 17.03
N ALA A 118 8.57 -1.52 16.83
CA ALA A 118 7.68 -1.84 17.94
C ALA A 118 8.41 -2.82 18.87
N VAL A 119 8.50 -2.47 20.16
CA VAL A 119 8.93 -3.43 21.17
C VAL A 119 7.76 -4.41 21.35
N PRO A 120 7.96 -5.72 21.07
CA PRO A 120 6.88 -6.71 21.17
C PRO A 120 6.17 -6.63 22.52
N GLY A 121 4.83 -6.62 22.50
CA GLY A 121 3.97 -6.65 23.69
C GLY A 121 3.94 -5.40 24.56
N GLN A 122 4.68 -4.35 24.20
CA GLN A 122 4.79 -3.14 25.02
C GLN A 122 4.11 -1.93 24.41
N GLU A 123 4.08 -1.83 23.08
CA GLU A 123 3.66 -0.61 22.41
C GLU A 123 2.60 -0.86 21.34
N TRP A 124 1.54 -0.06 21.41
CA TRP A 124 0.61 0.11 20.30
C TRP A 124 1.30 0.88 19.18
N SER A 125 1.01 0.49 17.95
CA SER A 125 1.42 1.18 16.73
C SER A 125 0.20 1.56 15.91
N PRO A 126 0.27 2.62 15.08
CA PRO A 126 -0.83 3.00 14.20
C PRO A 126 -1.33 1.85 13.32
N ALA A 127 -2.64 1.62 13.32
CA ALA A 127 -3.28 0.71 12.38
C ALA A 127 -3.54 1.45 11.06
N SER A 128 -2.47 1.75 10.34
CA SER A 128 -2.57 2.39 9.03
C SER A 128 -2.92 1.34 7.96
N ALA A 129 -4.04 1.52 7.26
CA ALA A 129 -4.39 0.80 6.04
C ALA A 129 -3.59 1.38 4.86
N VAL A 130 -2.28 1.23 4.90
CA VAL A 130 -1.38 1.60 3.81
C VAL A 130 -0.89 0.34 3.10
N SER A 131 -0.77 0.43 1.79
CA SER A 131 -0.15 -0.58 0.95
C SER A 131 1.10 -0.01 0.31
N VAL A 132 2.09 -0.87 0.10
CA VAL A 132 3.33 -0.50 -0.59
C VAL A 132 3.34 -1.16 -1.95
N VAL A 133 3.54 -0.36 -2.98
CA VAL A 133 3.67 -0.84 -4.36
C VAL A 133 5.06 -0.45 -4.87
N ALA A 134 5.75 -1.39 -5.48
CA ALA A 134 6.99 -1.09 -6.20
C ALA A 134 6.70 -0.73 -7.65
N THR A 135 7.45 0.20 -8.21
CA THR A 135 7.50 0.50 -9.64
C THR A 135 8.95 0.64 -10.09
N GLY A 136 9.18 0.67 -11.39
CA GLY A 136 10.51 0.58 -12.00
C GLY A 136 10.51 1.16 -13.41
N PRO A 137 11.66 1.11 -14.10
CA PRO A 137 11.78 1.59 -15.46
C PRO A 137 10.89 0.79 -16.42
N ASN A 138 10.26 1.47 -17.37
CA ASN A 138 9.64 0.80 -18.52
C ASN A 138 10.69 0.19 -19.46
N ASP A 139 10.25 -0.57 -20.47
CA ASP A 139 11.15 -1.25 -21.40
C ASP A 139 12.14 -0.31 -22.09
N ARG A 140 11.70 0.90 -22.44
CA ARG A 140 12.56 1.91 -23.08
C ARG A 140 13.63 2.43 -22.10
N GLN A 141 13.23 2.78 -20.88
CA GLN A 141 14.16 3.20 -19.82
C GLN A 141 15.15 2.08 -19.48
N PHE A 142 14.66 0.84 -19.39
CA PHE A 142 15.49 -0.33 -19.13
C PHE A 142 16.49 -0.59 -20.28
N ALA A 143 16.05 -0.50 -21.54
CA ALA A 143 16.92 -0.61 -22.70
C ALA A 143 17.99 0.50 -22.75
N ALA A 144 17.67 1.70 -22.24
CA ALA A 144 18.61 2.80 -22.07
C ALA A 144 19.52 2.66 -20.83
N GLY A 145 19.52 1.49 -20.16
CA GLY A 145 20.41 1.20 -19.05
C GLY A 145 19.91 1.63 -17.67
N GLN A 146 18.70 2.17 -17.54
CA GLN A 146 18.15 2.53 -16.23
C GLN A 146 17.84 1.29 -15.38
N ARG A 147 18.20 1.36 -14.11
CA ARG A 147 18.14 0.24 -13.15
C ARG A 147 17.79 0.77 -11.76
N TRP A 148 16.51 1.00 -11.52
CA TRP A 148 16.00 1.49 -10.23
C TRP A 148 14.66 0.83 -9.86
N VAL A 149 14.29 0.93 -8.58
CA VAL A 149 12.98 0.58 -8.04
C VAL A 149 12.51 1.74 -7.18
N ALA A 150 11.30 2.21 -7.40
CA ALA A 150 10.65 3.21 -6.54
C ALA A 150 9.56 2.54 -5.70
N CYS A 151 9.58 2.80 -4.41
CA CYS A 151 8.61 2.32 -3.45
C CYS A 151 7.56 3.40 -3.20
N VAL A 152 6.32 3.07 -3.52
CA VAL A 152 5.19 3.99 -3.47
C VAL A 152 4.27 3.56 -2.32
N ILE A 153 4.06 4.45 -1.36
CA ILE A 153 3.03 4.27 -0.34
C ILE A 153 1.68 4.66 -0.94
N THR A 154 0.67 3.85 -0.70
CA THR A 154 -0.70 4.05 -1.19
C THR A 154 -1.70 3.80 -0.06
N ALA A 155 -2.87 4.39 -0.14
CA ALA A 155 -4.01 4.01 0.71
C ALA A 155 -4.54 2.64 0.27
N ALA A 156 -4.84 1.73 1.21
CA ALA A 156 -5.30 0.37 0.89
C ALA A 156 -6.61 0.37 0.07
N LEU A 157 -7.50 1.33 0.32
CA LEU A 157 -8.74 1.53 -0.44
C LEU A 157 -8.61 2.55 -1.58
N ARG A 158 -7.39 2.88 -1.99
CA ARG A 158 -7.11 3.86 -3.05
C ARG A 158 -7.72 5.24 -2.77
N GLY A 159 -7.93 5.55 -1.49
CA GLY A 159 -8.37 6.86 -1.04
C GLY A 159 -7.33 7.92 -1.39
N GLN A 160 -7.81 9.14 -1.66
CA GLN A 160 -6.96 10.29 -1.86
C GLN A 160 -6.61 10.96 -0.54
N TRP A 161 -5.44 11.59 -0.47
CA TRP A 161 -5.10 12.47 0.66
C TRP A 161 -4.38 13.73 0.18
N ASP A 162 -4.45 14.75 1.02
CA ASP A 162 -3.73 16.00 0.84
C ASP A 162 -2.41 15.95 1.59
N GLY A 163 -1.39 16.62 1.07
CA GLY A 163 -0.11 16.82 1.75
C GLY A 163 0.86 15.62 1.74
N PRO A 164 2.14 15.84 2.10
CA PRO A 164 3.15 14.78 2.12
C PRO A 164 2.89 13.75 3.22
N SER A 165 2.91 12.47 2.85
CA SER A 165 2.62 11.32 3.72
C SER A 165 3.43 11.32 5.02
N ARG A 166 4.69 11.77 4.96
CA ARG A 166 5.56 11.88 6.13
C ARG A 166 5.01 12.80 7.23
N GLN A 167 4.26 13.83 6.86
CA GLN A 167 3.65 14.78 7.82
C GLN A 167 2.39 14.21 8.50
N HIS A 168 1.86 13.12 7.97
CA HIS A 168 0.55 12.58 8.32
C HIS A 168 0.60 11.36 9.24
N PHE A 169 1.75 10.78 9.51
CA PHE A 169 1.81 9.67 10.48
C PHE A 169 1.44 10.04 11.93
N PRO A 170 1.64 11.29 12.39
CA PRO A 170 1.06 11.76 13.65
C PRO A 170 -0.45 12.00 13.59
N ALA A 171 -1.01 12.28 12.41
CA ALA A 171 -2.42 12.58 12.18
C ALA A 171 -2.91 11.83 10.94
N ILE A 172 -3.22 10.54 11.14
CA ILE A 172 -3.53 9.58 10.08
C ILE A 172 -4.69 10.14 9.23
N PRO A 173 -4.51 10.38 7.92
CA PRO A 173 -5.58 10.82 7.03
C PRO A 173 -6.65 9.74 6.95
N SER A 174 -7.90 10.12 6.71
CA SER A 174 -9.00 9.17 6.58
C SER A 174 -8.71 8.05 5.56
N ALA A 175 -7.98 8.38 4.48
CA ALA A 175 -7.58 7.42 3.45
C ALA A 175 -6.64 6.32 3.98
N PHE A 176 -5.91 6.57 5.07
CA PHE A 176 -5.02 5.59 5.70
C PHE A 176 -5.66 4.93 6.93
N ALA A 177 -6.86 5.34 7.33
CA ALA A 177 -7.57 4.67 8.42
C ALA A 177 -8.17 3.34 7.94
N ALA A 178 -8.33 2.40 8.86
CA ALA A 178 -8.83 1.06 8.58
C ALA A 178 -10.26 0.91 9.13
N CYS A 179 -11.26 1.08 8.27
CA CYS A 179 -12.67 1.04 8.66
C CYS A 179 -13.39 -0.19 8.11
N PHE A 180 -14.32 -0.72 8.89
CA PHE A 180 -14.99 -1.98 8.56
C PHE A 180 -16.50 -1.88 8.71
N GLY A 181 -17.22 -2.51 7.78
CA GLY A 181 -18.69 -2.50 7.75
C GLY A 181 -19.37 -3.29 8.87
N ARG A 182 -18.61 -3.99 9.72
CA ARG A 182 -19.12 -4.75 10.88
C ARG A 182 -18.09 -4.77 12.00
N VAL A 183 -18.56 -4.90 13.25
CA VAL A 183 -17.69 -5.12 14.42
C VAL A 183 -17.33 -6.60 14.50
N GLY A 184 -16.06 -6.93 14.74
CA GLY A 184 -15.63 -8.31 14.99
C GLY A 184 -14.36 -8.70 14.25
N PRO A 185 -14.14 -10.00 14.00
CA PRO A 185 -12.95 -10.51 13.30
C PRO A 185 -12.82 -9.94 11.89
N LEU A 186 -11.59 -9.51 11.53
CA LEU A 186 -11.32 -8.77 10.30
C LEU A 186 -11.53 -9.57 9.02
N ARG A 187 -11.29 -10.89 9.04
CA ARG A 187 -11.15 -11.70 7.82
C ARG A 187 -12.34 -11.61 6.85
N PHE A 188 -13.57 -11.44 7.37
CA PHE A 188 -14.75 -11.20 6.52
C PHE A 188 -15.44 -9.87 6.80
N ALA A 189 -14.81 -9.00 7.57
CA ALA A 189 -15.30 -7.64 7.71
C ALA A 189 -14.88 -6.90 6.43
N PRO A 190 -15.83 -6.41 5.62
CA PRO A 190 -15.47 -5.65 4.43
C PRO A 190 -14.76 -4.38 4.89
N LEU A 191 -13.52 -4.20 4.42
CA LEU A 191 -12.82 -2.94 4.54
C LEU A 191 -13.59 -1.92 3.69
N VAL A 192 -13.95 -0.79 4.29
CA VAL A 192 -14.77 0.27 3.67
C VAL A 192 -14.11 1.63 3.86
N ASP A 193 -14.44 2.58 3.01
CA ASP A 193 -13.95 3.96 3.15
C ASP A 193 -14.45 4.52 4.50
N CYS A 194 -13.53 5.06 5.30
CA CYS A 194 -13.84 5.67 6.59
C CYS A 194 -14.76 6.90 6.48
N ASN A 195 -14.85 7.52 5.30
CA ASN A 195 -15.80 8.59 5.01
C ASN A 195 -17.20 8.07 4.63
N SER A 196 -17.39 6.75 4.55
CA SER A 196 -18.68 6.10 4.35
C SER A 196 -19.20 5.49 5.67
N PRO A 197 -20.52 5.21 5.78
CA PRO A 197 -21.06 4.51 6.94
C PRO A 197 -20.33 3.20 7.23
N HIS A 198 -19.81 3.05 8.45
CA HIS A 198 -19.07 1.88 8.90
C HIS A 198 -19.32 1.60 10.39
N ARG A 199 -18.95 0.40 10.84
CA ARG A 199 -19.26 -0.06 12.20
C ARG A 199 -18.07 -0.02 13.15
N MET A 200 -16.84 -0.08 12.64
CA MET A 200 -15.66 0.06 13.47
C MET A 200 -14.49 0.67 12.70
N GLU A 201 -13.63 1.37 13.43
CA GLU A 201 -12.31 1.79 12.98
C GLU A 201 -11.23 1.11 13.82
N VAL A 202 -10.17 0.62 13.18
CA VAL A 202 -8.98 0.12 13.87
C VAL A 202 -8.03 1.28 14.10
N LEU A 203 -7.79 1.62 15.36
CA LEU A 203 -6.99 2.75 15.82
C LEU A 203 -5.53 2.37 16.06
N GLY A 204 -5.27 1.09 16.35
CA GLY A 204 -3.93 0.62 16.63
C GLY A 204 -3.79 -0.89 16.53
N ARG A 205 -2.54 -1.33 16.45
CA ARG A 205 -2.13 -2.73 16.54
C ARG A 205 -0.98 -2.87 17.52
N MET A 206 -1.03 -3.89 18.37
CA MET A 206 0.05 -4.28 19.25
C MET A 206 0.54 -5.65 18.79
N PRO A 207 1.76 -5.74 18.23
CA PRO A 207 2.32 -7.03 17.85
C PRO A 207 2.71 -7.82 19.10
N ILE A 208 2.36 -9.12 19.11
CA ILE A 208 2.81 -10.12 20.09
C ILE A 208 2.44 -9.73 21.52
N ILE A 209 1.31 -10.20 22.01
CA ILE A 209 0.95 -9.98 23.41
C ILE A 209 1.70 -10.95 24.33
N HIS A 210 2.11 -10.49 25.51
CA HIS A 210 2.85 -11.31 26.48
C HIS A 210 1.91 -12.22 27.25
N THR A 211 2.43 -13.37 27.68
CA THR A 211 1.72 -14.22 28.64
C THR A 211 1.42 -13.46 29.92
N GLY A 212 0.19 -13.60 30.42
CA GLY A 212 -0.29 -12.91 31.61
C GLY A 212 -0.89 -11.52 31.35
N GLN A 213 -0.87 -11.00 30.12
CA GLN A 213 -1.71 -9.85 29.79
C GLN A 213 -3.18 -10.26 29.83
N THR A 214 -4.00 -9.53 30.59
CA THR A 214 -5.45 -9.75 30.63
C THR A 214 -6.15 -8.90 29.58
N GLN A 215 -7.38 -9.28 29.21
CA GLN A 215 -8.24 -8.45 28.35
C GLN A 215 -8.41 -7.03 28.91
N LYS A 216 -8.55 -6.91 30.24
CA LYS A 216 -8.67 -5.61 30.93
C LYS A 216 -7.43 -4.73 30.74
N ASP A 217 -6.23 -5.32 30.79
CA ASP A 217 -4.98 -4.59 30.59
C ASP A 217 -4.86 -4.10 29.14
N LEU A 218 -5.24 -4.94 28.18
CA LEU A 218 -5.28 -4.58 26.76
C LEU A 218 -6.31 -3.48 26.48
N ASP A 219 -7.51 -3.57 27.03
CA ASP A 219 -8.54 -2.54 26.89
C ASP A 219 -8.06 -1.20 27.48
N THR A 220 -7.43 -1.24 28.66
CA THR A 220 -6.90 -0.04 29.33
C THR A 220 -5.79 0.61 28.51
N THR A 221 -4.87 -0.18 27.95
CA THR A 221 -3.79 0.35 27.09
C THR A 221 -4.33 0.82 25.74
N CYS A 222 -5.33 0.13 25.18
CA CYS A 222 -6.03 0.53 23.96
C CYS A 222 -6.74 1.86 24.14
N GLN A 223 -7.49 2.08 25.23
CA GLN A 223 -8.15 3.37 25.47
C GLN A 223 -7.14 4.53 25.55
N ARG A 224 -6.01 4.34 26.24
CA ARG A 224 -4.93 5.33 26.27
C ARG A 224 -4.33 5.59 24.88
N TRP A 225 -4.19 4.54 24.06
CA TRP A 225 -3.72 4.66 22.69
C TRP A 225 -4.74 5.38 21.80
N ALA A 226 -6.00 5.02 21.90
CA ALA A 226 -7.10 5.62 21.18
C ALA A 226 -7.18 7.13 21.47
N SER A 227 -7.09 7.57 22.73
CA SER A 227 -7.01 9.00 23.05
C SER A 227 -5.85 9.73 22.35
N LYS A 228 -4.70 9.08 22.17
CA LYS A 228 -3.55 9.67 21.45
C LYS A 228 -3.81 9.77 19.96
N VAL A 229 -4.40 8.75 19.34
CA VAL A 229 -4.64 8.71 17.90
C VAL A 229 -5.84 9.56 17.48
N THR A 230 -6.91 9.54 18.26
CA THR A 230 -8.11 10.34 17.98
C THR A 230 -7.97 11.79 18.41
N LEU A 231 -7.00 12.10 19.30
CA LEU A 231 -6.84 13.42 19.92
C LEU A 231 -8.07 13.87 20.72
N MET A 232 -8.98 12.95 21.05
CA MET A 232 -10.18 13.24 21.83
C MET A 232 -9.83 13.40 23.31
N PRO A 233 -10.37 14.42 24.00
CA PRO A 233 -10.15 14.60 25.44
C PRO A 233 -10.77 13.47 26.27
N GLU A 234 -11.86 12.88 25.79
CA GLU A 234 -12.54 11.73 26.40
C GLU A 234 -12.98 10.79 25.27
N VAL A 235 -12.36 9.62 25.16
CA VAL A 235 -12.45 8.77 23.97
C VAL A 235 -13.79 8.05 23.83
N THR A 236 -14.55 7.90 24.92
CA THR A 236 -15.90 7.33 24.87
C THR A 236 -16.96 8.35 24.45
N ALA A 237 -16.60 9.64 24.41
CA ALA A 237 -17.50 10.77 24.18
C ALA A 237 -18.79 10.69 25.00
N GLY A 238 -18.68 10.43 26.31
CA GLY A 238 -19.82 10.26 27.20
C GLY A 238 -20.61 8.97 26.95
N GLY A 239 -19.95 7.91 26.50
CA GLY A 239 -20.56 6.60 26.23
C GLY A 239 -21.10 6.42 24.81
N LEU A 240 -20.96 7.40 23.92
CA LEU A 240 -21.31 7.28 22.51
C LEU A 240 -20.43 6.28 21.75
N LEU A 241 -19.16 6.17 22.15
CA LEU A 241 -18.18 5.24 21.61
C LEU A 241 -17.79 4.19 22.64
N SER A 242 -17.59 2.98 22.13
CA SER A 242 -16.91 1.89 22.81
C SER A 242 -15.52 1.72 22.21
N VAL A 243 -14.51 1.61 23.08
CA VAL A 243 -13.11 1.39 22.70
C VAL A 243 -12.57 0.20 23.48
N ARG A 244 -12.07 -0.80 22.75
CA ARG A 244 -11.54 -2.04 23.34
C ARG A 244 -10.47 -2.67 22.46
N ALA A 245 -9.69 -3.55 23.06
CA ALA A 245 -8.77 -4.40 22.35
C ALA A 245 -9.47 -5.68 21.85
N LEU A 246 -9.13 -6.13 20.65
CA LEU A 246 -9.45 -7.46 20.13
C LEU A 246 -8.16 -8.23 19.93
N VAL A 247 -8.03 -9.41 20.52
CA VAL A 247 -6.92 -10.32 20.22
C VAL A 247 -7.35 -11.25 19.11
N ILE A 248 -6.51 -11.38 18.09
CA ILE A 248 -6.78 -12.21 16.93
C ILE A 248 -5.78 -13.34 16.85
N ASP A 249 -6.25 -14.56 16.67
CA ASP A 249 -5.39 -15.70 16.30
C ASP A 249 -4.82 -15.48 14.88
N PRO A 250 -3.50 -15.44 14.68
CA PRO A 250 -2.94 -15.31 13.34
C PRO A 250 -3.11 -16.56 12.48
N GLN A 251 -3.35 -17.74 13.05
CA GLN A 251 -3.67 -18.96 12.31
C GLN A 251 -5.14 -18.94 11.87
N ASP A 252 -6.03 -18.47 12.73
CA ASP A 252 -7.42 -18.21 12.37
C ASP A 252 -7.86 -16.78 12.71
N SER A 253 -7.69 -15.88 11.73
CA SER A 253 -8.13 -14.48 11.83
C SER A 253 -9.65 -14.28 11.97
N GLN A 254 -10.40 -15.36 12.16
CA GLN A 254 -11.82 -15.39 12.49
C GLN A 254 -12.09 -15.48 14.01
N GLU A 255 -11.12 -15.92 14.80
CA GLU A 255 -11.35 -16.13 16.23
C GLU A 255 -10.85 -14.92 17.03
N VAL A 256 -11.75 -14.36 17.84
CA VAL A 256 -11.34 -13.49 18.95
C VAL A 256 -11.01 -14.41 20.10
N ILE A 257 -9.75 -14.43 20.47
CA ILE A 257 -9.25 -15.31 21.53
C ILE A 257 -9.18 -14.55 22.85
N ASP A 258 -9.39 -15.27 23.95
CA ASP A 258 -9.12 -14.72 25.28
C ASP A 258 -7.59 -14.59 25.43
N PRO A 259 -7.05 -13.39 25.73
CA PRO A 259 -5.62 -13.24 26.02
C PRO A 259 -5.10 -14.23 27.07
N ALA A 260 -5.94 -14.64 28.03
CA ALA A 260 -5.56 -15.57 29.08
C ALA A 260 -5.40 -17.02 28.61
N SER A 261 -5.93 -17.39 27.43
CA SER A 261 -5.78 -18.75 26.88
C SER A 261 -4.52 -18.94 26.04
N LEU A 262 -3.72 -17.87 25.83
CA LEU A 262 -2.53 -17.92 25.00
C LEU A 262 -1.41 -18.72 25.64
N ALA A 263 -0.76 -19.55 24.83
CA ALA A 263 0.44 -20.26 25.26
C ALA A 263 1.67 -19.33 25.26
N GLU A 264 2.67 -19.68 26.08
CA GLU A 264 3.94 -18.95 26.09
C GLU A 264 4.64 -19.02 24.72
N GLY A 265 5.04 -17.85 24.21
CA GLY A 265 5.70 -17.73 22.91
C GLY A 265 4.77 -17.80 21.71
N GLU A 266 3.46 -17.94 21.92
CA GLU A 266 2.48 -17.86 20.84
C GLU A 266 2.50 -16.47 20.21
N LYS A 267 2.76 -16.42 18.90
CA LYS A 267 2.68 -15.16 18.16
C LYS A 267 1.21 -14.87 17.93
N THR A 268 0.75 -13.73 18.39
CA THR A 268 -0.57 -13.18 18.11
C THR A 268 -0.44 -11.66 18.04
N PHE A 269 -1.53 -10.94 17.81
CA PHE A 269 -1.55 -9.49 17.92
C PHE A 269 -2.90 -9.03 18.45
N ALA A 270 -2.88 -7.88 19.12
CA ALA A 270 -4.10 -7.19 19.51
C ALA A 270 -4.35 -6.01 18.56
N MET A 271 -5.62 -5.71 18.34
CA MET A 271 -6.09 -4.51 17.65
C MET A 271 -6.86 -3.63 18.62
N CYS A 272 -6.57 -2.34 18.62
CA CYS A 272 -7.36 -1.37 19.33
C CYS A 272 -8.44 -0.85 18.39
N ILE A 273 -9.71 -1.06 18.73
CA ILE A 273 -10.84 -0.66 17.88
C ILE A 273 -11.73 0.37 18.57
N GLY A 274 -12.29 1.28 17.79
CA GLY A 274 -13.37 2.19 18.19
C GLY A 274 -14.63 1.92 17.38
N PHE A 275 -15.79 1.89 18.04
CA PHE A 275 -17.08 1.66 17.41
C PHE A 275 -18.23 2.32 18.20
N PRO A 276 -19.39 2.60 17.58
CA PRO A 276 -20.55 3.14 18.31
C PRO A 276 -21.02 2.15 19.38
N SER A 277 -21.34 2.65 20.58
CA SER A 277 -21.82 1.80 21.67
C SER A 277 -23.21 1.21 21.42
N ALA A 278 -24.02 1.87 20.60
CA ALA A 278 -25.36 1.42 20.23
C ALA A 278 -25.34 0.65 18.90
N GLU A 279 -25.93 -0.55 18.89
CA GLU A 279 -25.89 -1.48 17.75
C GLU A 279 -26.65 -0.97 16.51
N ASP A 280 -27.51 0.03 16.64
CA ASP A 280 -28.26 0.64 15.54
C ASP A 280 -27.55 1.87 14.92
N ARG A 281 -26.41 2.28 15.48
CA ARG A 281 -25.65 3.47 15.06
C ARG A 281 -24.42 3.11 14.23
N MET A 282 -24.04 3.99 13.30
CA MET A 282 -22.84 3.82 12.48
C MET A 282 -21.91 5.02 12.62
N LEU A 283 -20.61 4.79 12.44
CA LEU A 283 -19.67 5.87 12.17
C LEU A 283 -19.87 6.33 10.71
N VAL A 284 -19.86 7.64 10.47
CA VAL A 284 -19.97 8.26 9.14
C VAL A 284 -18.73 9.10 8.79
N GLY A 285 -17.65 8.90 9.54
CA GLY A 285 -16.38 9.58 9.39
C GLY A 285 -15.30 8.93 10.26
N PRO A 286 -14.02 9.23 10.02
CA PRO A 286 -12.93 8.68 10.80
C PRO A 286 -12.90 9.21 12.23
N LEU A 287 -12.39 8.38 13.15
CA LEU A 287 -12.07 8.72 14.53
C LEU A 287 -10.61 9.21 14.68
N ALA A 288 -9.69 8.72 13.86
CA ALA A 288 -8.30 9.20 13.87
C ALA A 288 -8.23 10.71 13.63
N SER A 289 -7.44 11.40 14.47
CA SER A 289 -7.25 12.85 14.43
C SER A 289 -8.52 13.70 14.62
N LEU A 290 -9.61 13.14 15.18
CA LEU A 290 -10.88 13.85 15.39
C LEU A 290 -10.77 15.10 16.29
N GLY A 291 -9.87 15.09 17.28
CA GLY A 291 -9.67 16.19 18.21
C GLY A 291 -10.89 16.39 19.11
N SER A 292 -11.33 17.65 19.24
CA SER A 292 -12.54 18.03 20.00
C SER A 292 -13.82 18.05 19.15
N ALA A 293 -13.76 17.63 17.89
CA ALA A 293 -14.95 17.57 17.04
C ALA A 293 -15.96 16.52 17.57
N PRO A 294 -17.27 16.69 17.29
CA PRO A 294 -18.26 15.68 17.65
C PRO A 294 -17.96 14.33 16.99
N VAL A 295 -18.26 13.23 17.68
CA VAL A 295 -18.14 11.89 17.09
C VAL A 295 -19.04 11.79 15.86
N PRO A 296 -18.53 11.35 14.70
CA PRO A 296 -19.30 11.29 13.47
C PRO A 296 -20.24 10.08 13.49
N ILE A 297 -21.35 10.15 14.23
CA ILE A 297 -22.33 9.07 14.34
C ILE A 297 -23.58 9.38 13.50
N GLY A 298 -23.94 8.46 12.60
CA GLY A 298 -25.19 8.40 11.85
C GLY A 298 -26.24 7.56 12.55
#